data_AF-A0AAU4I3L5-F1
#
_entry.id   AF-A0AAU4I3L5-F1
#
_cell.length_a   1.000
_cell.length_b   1.000
_cell.length_c   1.000
_cell.angle_alpha   90.00
_cell.angle_beta   90.00
_cell.angle_gamma   90.00
#
_symmetry.space_group_name_H-M   'P 1'
#
loop_
_entity.id
_entity.type
_entity.pdbx_description
1 polymer ?
#
loop_
_entity_poly.entity_id
_entity_poly.type
_entity_poly.pdbx_seq_one_letter_code
_entity_poly.pdbx_strand_id
1 'polypeptide(L)'
;MAGAGIVQDPYGELGHALPLDREVHFRLAAQVLAWNSETAPPPADIDLAALELTGHARVVLDELEARLAGLPGGSVLRELTAHALADAGRRLAVTSSGLGTLAYAQARARLVRGLHGSLDRLEPTPRM
;
A
#
# COMPACT_ATOMS: atom_id res chain seq x y z
N MET A 1 23.50 18.40 6.98
CA MET A 1 22.05 18.20 7.15
C MET A 1 21.42 18.16 5.77
N ALA A 2 21.12 16.96 5.26
CA ALA A 2 20.39 16.80 4.02
C ALA A 2 18.90 16.67 4.38
N GLY A 3 18.09 17.65 4.00
CA GLY A 3 16.64 17.57 4.12
C GLY A 3 16.11 16.59 3.10
N ALA A 4 15.52 15.49 3.55
CA ALA A 4 14.72 14.62 2.72
C ALA A 4 13.45 15.39 2.35
N GLY A 5 13.43 15.99 1.16
CA GLY A 5 12.22 16.57 0.58
C GLY A 5 11.28 15.43 0.24
N ILE A 6 10.17 15.32 0.97
CA ILE A 6 9.09 14.40 0.61
C ILE A 6 8.49 14.92 -0.70
N VAL A 7 8.74 14.21 -1.80
CA VAL A 7 8.07 14.47 -3.07
C VAL A 7 6.66 13.93 -2.94
N GLN A 8 5.72 14.82 -2.63
CA GLN A 8 4.30 14.56 -2.86
C GLN A 8 4.09 14.63 -4.38
N ASP A 9 3.73 13.49 -4.98
CA ASP A 9 3.19 13.44 -6.35
C ASP A 9 1.65 13.36 -6.27
N PRO A 10 0.96 14.51 -6.22
CA PRO A 10 -0.50 14.53 -6.18
C PRO A 10 -1.15 14.14 -7.52
N TYR A 11 -0.36 13.94 -8.59
CA TYR A 11 -0.85 13.69 -9.95
C TYR A 11 -0.53 12.28 -10.48
N GLY A 12 0.31 11.51 -9.80
CA GLY A 12 0.63 10.12 -10.13
C GLY A 12 1.51 9.96 -11.37
N GLU A 13 2.23 11.00 -11.78
CA GLU A 13 3.02 11.00 -13.02
C GLU A 13 4.36 10.24 -12.90
N LEU A 14 4.77 9.83 -11.70
CA LEU A 14 6.03 9.08 -11.47
C LEU A 14 5.89 7.56 -11.55
N GLY A 15 4.73 7.06 -12.00
CA GLY A 15 4.25 5.69 -11.77
C GLY A 15 5.06 4.50 -12.30
N HIS A 16 6.13 4.67 -13.09
CA HIS A 16 6.78 3.52 -13.78
C HIS A 16 8.29 3.37 -13.57
N ALA A 17 8.95 4.18 -12.75
CA ALA A 17 10.42 4.10 -12.61
C ALA A 17 10.97 4.21 -11.17
N LEU A 18 10.13 4.47 -10.16
CA LEU A 18 10.60 4.48 -8.79
C LEU A 18 10.52 3.06 -8.22
N PRO A 19 11.62 2.52 -7.64
CA PRO A 19 11.51 1.31 -6.87
C PRO A 19 10.44 1.56 -5.81
N LEU A 20 9.47 0.64 -5.71
CA LEU A 20 8.56 0.62 -4.58
C LEU A 20 9.47 0.63 -3.34
N ASP A 21 9.50 1.75 -2.59
CA ASP A 21 10.33 1.86 -1.38
C ASP A 21 9.70 1.00 -0.28
N ARG A 22 9.73 -0.31 -0.52
CA ARG A 22 8.96 -1.34 0.15
C ARG A 22 9.31 -1.36 1.62
N GLU A 23 10.60 -1.21 1.92
CA GLU A 23 11.11 -1.28 3.28
C GLU A 23 10.63 -0.11 4.14
N VAL A 24 10.61 1.12 3.62
CA VAL A 24 10.06 2.27 4.36
C VAL A 24 8.60 2.07 4.68
N HIS A 25 7.79 1.70 3.68
CA HIS A 25 6.36 1.52 3.88
C HIS A 25 6.01 0.27 4.69
N PHE A 26 6.85 -0.78 4.66
CA PHE A 26 6.70 -1.95 5.53
C PHE A 26 7.00 -1.62 6.98
N ARG A 27 8.04 -0.83 7.26
CA ARG A 27 8.32 -0.35 8.62
C ARG A 27 7.20 0.52 9.14
N LEU A 28 6.68 1.45 8.34
CA LEU A 28 5.50 2.25 8.71
C LEU A 28 4.28 1.36 8.96
N ALA A 29 3.97 0.43 8.06
CA ALA A 29 2.85 -0.50 8.24
C ALA A 29 3.01 -1.35 9.51
N ALA A 30 4.22 -1.84 9.80
CA ALA A 30 4.50 -2.59 11.02
C ALA A 30 4.30 -1.74 12.28
N GLN A 31 4.78 -0.49 12.26
CA GLN A 31 4.60 0.46 13.35
C GLN A 31 3.12 0.76 13.61
N VAL A 32 2.36 1.07 12.55
CA VAL A 32 0.91 1.32 12.64
C VAL A 32 0.15 0.13 13.19
N LEU A 33 0.55 -1.10 12.81
CA LEU A 33 -0.07 -2.33 13.33
C LEU A 33 0.29 -2.62 14.79
N ALA A 34 1.39 -2.06 15.31
CA ALA A 34 1.80 -2.20 16.70
C ALA A 34 1.13 -1.18 17.64
N TRP A 35 0.57 -0.10 17.10
CA TRP A 35 -0.16 0.89 17.88
C TRP A 35 -1.43 0.30 18.51
N ASN A 36 -1.73 0.75 19.72
CA ASN A 36 -2.94 0.44 20.48
C ASN A 36 -3.45 1.70 21.20
N SER A 37 -4.49 1.60 22.02
CA SER A 37 -5.08 2.76 22.71
C SER A 37 -4.12 3.53 23.62
N GLU A 38 -3.04 2.90 24.09
CA GLU A 38 -2.06 3.49 24.99
C GLU A 38 -0.82 4.01 24.25
N THR A 39 -0.50 3.44 23.08
CA THR A 39 0.72 3.73 22.32
C THR A 39 0.48 4.48 21.02
N ALA A 40 -0.78 4.72 20.67
CA ALA A 40 -1.14 5.47 19.47
C ALA A 40 -0.63 6.91 19.56
N PRO A 41 -0.04 7.46 18.48
CA PRO A 41 0.38 8.84 18.44
C PRO A 41 -0.84 9.78 18.37
N PRO A 42 -0.63 11.11 18.44
CA PRO A 42 -1.71 12.07 18.23
C PRO A 42 -2.49 11.83 16.94
N PRO A 43 -3.79 12.18 16.88
CA PRO A 43 -4.63 11.92 15.71
C PRO A 43 -4.06 12.43 14.38
N ALA A 44 -3.35 13.57 14.38
CA ALA A 44 -2.71 14.10 13.17
C ALA A 44 -1.63 13.17 12.60
N ASP A 45 -0.87 12.49 13.45
CA ASP A 45 0.17 11.54 13.01
C ASP A 45 -0.46 10.23 12.52
N ILE A 46 -1.58 9.82 13.13
CA ILE A 46 -2.38 8.69 12.65
C ILE A 46 -2.90 8.99 11.24
N ASP A 47 -3.38 10.21 11.01
CA ASP A 47 -3.86 10.65 9.70
C ASP A 47 -2.74 10.69 8.67
N LEU A 48 -1.59 11.25 9.03
CA LEU A 48 -0.44 11.29 8.14
C LEU A 48 0.00 9.88 7.74
N ALA A 49 0.11 8.96 8.70
CA ALA A 49 0.46 7.56 8.41
C ALA A 49 -0.60 6.88 7.54
N ALA A 50 -1.90 7.14 7.78
CA ALA A 50 -2.97 6.58 6.96
C ALA A 50 -2.93 7.11 5.52
N LEU A 51 -2.63 8.39 5.32
CA LEU A 51 -2.49 9.01 4.01
C LEU A 51 -1.28 8.47 3.27
N GLU A 52 -0.13 8.34 3.93
CA GLU A 52 1.09 7.78 3.35
C GLU A 52 0.88 6.32 2.89
N LEU A 53 0.29 5.48 3.76
CA LEU A 53 -0.05 4.10 3.41
C LEU A 53 -1.10 4.02 2.29
N THR A 54 -2.01 4.99 2.19
CA THR A 54 -3.00 5.05 1.10
C THR A 54 -2.33 5.42 -0.22
N GLY A 55 -1.42 6.39 -0.22
CA GLY A 55 -0.63 6.77 -1.40
C GLY A 55 0.18 5.58 -1.91
N HIS A 56 0.92 4.92 -1.02
CA HIS A 56 1.71 3.74 -1.39
C HIS A 56 0.84 2.58 -1.89
N ALA A 57 -0.31 2.32 -1.25
CA ALA A 57 -1.22 1.28 -1.72
C ALA A 57 -1.71 1.52 -3.15
N ARG A 58 -1.88 2.77 -3.59
CA ARG A 58 -2.23 3.11 -4.98
C ARG A 58 -1.08 2.79 -5.94
N VAL A 59 0.15 3.20 -5.61
CA VAL A 59 1.32 2.88 -6.43
C VAL A 59 1.50 1.36 -6.60
N VAL A 60 1.33 0.60 -5.51
CA VAL A 60 1.41 -0.87 -5.56
C VAL A 60 0.26 -1.48 -6.37
N LEU A 61 -0.92 -0.85 -6.34
CA LEU A 61 -2.08 -1.27 -7.13
C LEU A 61 -1.83 -1.07 -8.63
N ASP A 62 -1.33 0.09 -9.04
CA ASP A 62 -0.98 0.39 -10.44
C ASP A 62 0.07 -0.61 -10.97
N GLU A 63 1.06 -0.92 -10.14
CA GLU A 63 2.08 -1.91 -10.46
C GLU A 63 1.52 -3.35 -10.59
N LEU A 64 0.56 -3.72 -9.73
CA LEU A 64 -0.16 -5.00 -9.85
C LEU A 64 -1.01 -5.05 -11.12
N GLU A 65 -1.62 -3.93 -11.53
CA GLU A 65 -2.38 -3.84 -12.79
C GLU A 65 -1.47 -4.02 -14.00
N ALA A 66 -0.30 -3.37 -13.99
CA ALA A 66 0.72 -3.55 -15.03
C ALA A 66 1.17 -5.01 -15.14
N ARG A 67 1.45 -5.68 -14.01
CA ARG A 67 1.81 -7.10 -14.00
C ARG A 67 0.66 -8.01 -14.42
N LEU A 68 -0.57 -7.72 -14.00
CA LEU A 68 -1.76 -8.47 -14.40
C LEU A 68 -1.91 -8.48 -15.93
N ALA A 69 -1.65 -7.35 -16.59
CA ALA A 69 -1.75 -7.24 -18.05
C ALA A 69 -0.85 -8.24 -18.78
N GLY A 70 0.33 -8.56 -18.22
CA GLY A 70 1.28 -9.53 -18.78
C GLY A 70 0.97 -11.01 -18.48
N LEU A 71 0.01 -11.33 -17.62
CA LEU A 71 -0.28 -12.72 -17.25
C LEU A 71 -1.08 -13.48 -18.32
N PRO A 72 -0.79 -14.78 -18.57
CA PRO A 72 -1.57 -15.60 -19.50
C PRO A 72 -3.06 -15.64 -19.13
N GLY A 73 -3.91 -15.51 -20.14
CA GLY A 73 -5.36 -15.65 -20.00
C GLY A 73 -5.75 -17.01 -19.43
N GLY A 74 -6.74 -17.04 -18.54
CA GLY A 74 -7.23 -18.27 -17.90
C GLY A 74 -6.28 -18.89 -16.87
N SER A 75 -5.16 -18.25 -16.53
CA SER A 75 -4.31 -18.71 -15.44
C SER A 75 -4.94 -18.37 -14.07
N VAL A 76 -4.86 -19.31 -13.13
CA VAL A 76 -5.32 -19.11 -11.74
C VAL A 76 -4.65 -17.89 -11.11
N LEU A 77 -3.37 -17.66 -11.42
CA LEU A 77 -2.64 -16.50 -10.94
C LEU A 77 -3.27 -15.18 -11.42
N ARG A 78 -3.68 -15.10 -12.69
CA ARG A 78 -4.37 -13.93 -13.25
C ARG A 78 -5.70 -13.66 -12.54
N GLU A 79 -6.49 -14.70 -12.28
CA GLU A 79 -7.77 -14.56 -11.58
C GLU A 79 -7.59 -14.08 -10.14
N LEU A 80 -6.64 -14.67 -9.41
CA LEU A 80 -6.31 -14.26 -8.04
C LEU A 80 -5.81 -12.81 -7.97
N THR A 81 -4.96 -12.41 -8.91
CA THR A 81 -4.46 -11.03 -9.00
C THR A 81 -5.56 -10.04 -9.34
N ALA A 82 -6.42 -10.36 -10.31
CA ALA A 82 -7.57 -9.53 -10.66
C ALA A 82 -8.55 -9.37 -9.48
N HIS A 83 -8.79 -10.45 -8.72
CA HIS A 83 -9.62 -10.38 -7.52
C HIS A 83 -8.98 -9.47 -6.45
N ALA A 84 -7.67 -9.62 -6.20
CA ALA A 84 -6.94 -8.80 -5.25
C ALA A 84 -6.97 -7.30 -5.63
N LEU A 85 -6.81 -6.99 -6.92
CA LEU A 85 -6.92 -5.64 -7.46
C LEU A 85 -8.30 -5.04 -7.23
N ALA A 86 -9.36 -5.77 -7.61
CA ALA A 86 -10.73 -5.32 -7.41
C ALA A 86 -11.05 -5.09 -5.93
N ASP A 87 -10.58 -5.97 -5.05
CA ASP A 87 -10.79 -5.83 -3.60
C ASP A 87 -10.03 -4.64 -3.01
N ALA A 88 -8.78 -4.45 -3.41
CA ALA A 88 -7.98 -3.32 -2.98
C ALA A 88 -8.57 -1.99 -3.48
N GLY A 89 -9.00 -1.93 -4.74
CA GLY A 89 -9.67 -0.76 -5.32
C GLY A 89 -10.92 -0.38 -4.55
N ARG A 90 -11.78 -1.36 -4.21
CA ARG A 90 -12.95 -1.12 -3.35
C ARG A 90 -12.56 -0.58 -1.97
N ARG A 91 -11.56 -1.17 -1.32
CA ARG A 91 -11.09 -0.70 -0.01
C ARG A 91 -10.53 0.72 -0.07
N LEU A 92 -9.83 1.09 -1.14
CA LEU A 92 -9.28 2.44 -1.34
C LEU A 92 -10.36 3.47 -1.70
N ALA A 93 -11.43 3.05 -2.38
CA ALA A 93 -12.57 3.90 -2.71
C ALA A 93 -13.41 4.31 -1.49
N VAL A 94 -13.35 3.56 -0.38
CA VAL A 94 -13.94 3.99 0.90
C VAL A 94 -13.16 5.19 1.42
N THR A 95 -13.68 6.40 1.15
CA THR A 95 -13.07 7.67 1.53
C THR A 95 -13.52 8.11 2.94
N SER A 96 -12.53 8.63 3.69
CA SER A 96 -12.62 9.64 4.75
C SER A 96 -13.50 9.44 5.98
N SER A 97 -14.52 8.57 5.99
CA SER A 97 -15.40 8.42 7.18
C SER A 97 -14.70 7.79 8.40
N GLY A 98 -13.44 7.37 8.25
CA GLY A 98 -12.61 6.82 9.32
C GLY A 98 -11.29 7.56 9.52
N LEU A 99 -11.04 8.69 8.84
CA LEU A 99 -9.87 9.52 9.15
C LEU A 99 -9.92 9.95 10.63
N GLY A 100 -8.76 10.00 11.26
CA GLY A 100 -8.56 10.27 12.69
C GLY A 100 -8.63 9.02 13.56
N THR A 101 -8.94 7.85 13.00
CA THR A 101 -9.05 6.61 13.77
C THR A 101 -7.86 5.69 13.55
N LEU A 102 -7.36 5.11 14.65
CA LEU A 102 -6.35 4.07 14.62
C LEU A 102 -6.78 2.87 13.75
N ALA A 103 -8.06 2.50 13.82
CA ALA A 103 -8.63 1.39 13.04
C ALA A 103 -8.47 1.60 11.53
N TYR A 104 -8.68 2.85 11.06
CA TYR A 104 -8.50 3.19 9.65
C TYR A 104 -7.04 3.10 9.21
N ALA A 105 -6.10 3.68 9.99
CA ALA A 105 -4.67 3.57 9.70
C ALA A 105 -4.23 2.09 9.64
N GLN A 106 -4.67 1.26 10.60
CA GLN A 106 -4.38 -0.17 10.59
C GLN A 106 -5.00 -0.89 9.39
N ALA A 107 -6.20 -0.52 8.96
CA ALA A 107 -6.80 -1.08 7.75
C ALA A 107 -5.93 -0.79 6.50
N ARG A 108 -5.39 0.43 6.39
CA ARG A 108 -4.44 0.80 5.33
C ARG A 108 -3.12 0.03 5.42
N ALA A 109 -2.58 -0.15 6.63
CA ALA A 109 -1.37 -0.94 6.85
C ALA A 109 -1.55 -2.41 6.43
N ARG A 110 -2.69 -3.03 6.78
CA ARG A 110 -3.01 -4.40 6.34
C ARG A 110 -3.15 -4.50 4.83
N LEU A 111 -3.76 -3.50 4.21
CA LEU A 111 -3.91 -3.44 2.76
C LEU A 111 -2.54 -3.41 2.05
N VAL A 112 -1.63 -2.54 2.48
CA VAL A 112 -0.27 -2.46 1.94
C VAL A 112 0.44 -3.82 2.03
N ARG A 113 0.41 -4.47 3.19
CA ARG A 113 1.02 -5.80 3.36
C ARG A 113 0.40 -6.85 2.45
N GLY A 114 -0.93 -6.83 2.30
CA GLY A 114 -1.65 -7.76 1.42
C GLY A 114 -1.32 -7.57 -0.06
N LEU A 115 -1.20 -6.33 -0.51
CA LEU A 115 -0.83 -5.99 -1.89
C LEU A 115 0.58 -6.44 -2.22
N HIS A 116 1.55 -6.17 -1.34
CA HIS A 116 2.91 -6.69 -1.50
C HIS A 116 2.96 -8.21 -1.49
N GLY A 117 2.16 -8.87 -0.64
CA GLY A 117 2.03 -10.33 -0.69
C GLY A 117 1.43 -10.86 -2.00
N SER A 118 0.62 -10.06 -2.71
CA SER A 118 0.18 -10.38 -4.07
C SER A 118 1.29 -10.19 -5.10
N LEU A 119 2.09 -9.13 -4.99
CA LEU A 119 3.27 -8.90 -5.84
C LEU A 119 4.31 -10.02 -5.69
N ASP A 120 4.63 -10.41 -4.46
CA ASP A 120 5.59 -11.49 -4.16
C ASP A 120 5.15 -12.85 -4.76
N ARG A 121 3.84 -13.03 -5.04
CA ARG A 121 3.33 -14.22 -5.74
C ARG A 121 3.49 -14.15 -7.25
N LEU A 122 3.55 -12.95 -7.82
CA LEU A 122 3.80 -12.72 -9.25
C LEU A 122 5.28 -12.80 -9.57
N GLU A 123 6.10 -12.34 -8.64
CA GLU A 123 7.55 -12.41 -8.69
C GLU A 123 8.03 -13.08 -7.41
N PRO A 124 8.28 -14.40 -7.42
CA PRO A 124 8.97 -15.04 -6.33
C PRO A 124 10.36 -14.40 -6.24
N THR A 125 10.47 -13.35 -5.42
CA THR A 125 11.76 -12.74 -5.12
C THR A 125 12.57 -13.86 -4.47
N PRO A 126 13.73 -14.27 -5.03
CA PRO A 126 14.55 -15.28 -4.37
C PRO A 126 14.86 -14.77 -2.97
N ARG A 127 14.45 -15.55 -1.95
CA ARG A 127 14.83 -15.27 -0.56
C ARG A 127 16.35 -15.46 -0.49
N MET A 128 17.08 -14.36 -0.51
CA MET A 128 18.50 -14.34 -0.13
C MET A 128 18.63 -14.42 1.39
#